data_AF-A0A7G2CDA5-F1
#
_entry.id   AF-A0A7G2CDA5-F1
#
_cell.length_a   1.000
_cell.length_b   1.000
_cell.length_c   1.000
_cell.angle_alpha   90.00
_cell.angle_beta   90.00
_cell.angle_gamma   90.00
#
_symmetry.space_group_name_H-M   'P 1'
#
loop_
_entity.id
_entity.type
_entity.pdbx_description
1 polymer ?
#
loop_
_entity_poly.entity_id
_entity_poly.type
_entity_poly.pdbx_seq_one_letter_code
_entity_poly.pdbx_strand_id
1 'polypeptide(L)'
;MGQSLNPLKTHEDVPEDVRDQILPIDYTPVSDDMKESGKEMCEDCGNYYGWFVYSTNCNWCGRQLCTRCCPNRYLLKDKPGCGECTRKAYQMRRNQMLKEHYRQTGMNPKPTHAEAS
;
A
#
# COMPACT_ATOMS: atom_id res chain seq x y z
N MET A 1 29.73 9.83 -9.76
CA MET A 1 28.69 10.16 -10.75
C MET A 1 28.31 8.88 -11.47
N GLY A 2 27.29 8.16 -10.99
CA GLY A 2 26.87 6.87 -11.56
C GLY A 2 25.59 7.06 -12.37
N GLN A 3 25.69 7.04 -13.70
CA GLN A 3 24.53 7.11 -14.58
C GLN A 3 23.84 5.74 -14.62
N SER A 4 22.57 5.71 -14.19
CA SER A 4 21.70 4.53 -14.23
C SER A 4 21.34 4.20 -15.70
N LEU A 5 22.00 3.19 -16.27
CA LEU A 5 21.76 2.65 -17.63
C LEU A 5 20.50 1.77 -17.70
N ASN A 6 19.34 2.27 -17.29
CA ASN A 6 18.07 1.55 -17.46
C ASN A 6 17.20 2.26 -18.53
N PRO A 7 17.19 1.78 -19.79
CA PRO A 7 16.50 2.44 -20.91
C PRO A 7 14.96 2.43 -20.80
N LEU A 8 14.39 1.78 -19.77
CA LEU A 8 12.95 1.75 -19.47
C LEU A 8 12.56 2.68 -18.31
N LYS A 9 13.51 3.45 -17.75
CA LYS A 9 13.25 4.29 -16.59
C LYS A 9 12.61 5.61 -17.03
N THR A 10 11.29 5.69 -16.89
CA THR A 10 10.49 6.86 -17.30
C THR A 10 10.42 7.98 -16.26
N HIS A 11 11.03 7.79 -15.08
CA HIS A 11 11.05 8.77 -14.01
C HIS A 11 12.36 8.70 -13.21
N GLU A 12 12.87 9.84 -12.76
CA GLU A 12 14.04 9.89 -11.86
C GLU A 12 13.72 9.17 -10.54
N ASP A 13 14.73 8.57 -9.90
CA ASP A 13 14.54 8.01 -8.56
C ASP A 13 14.12 9.12 -7.61
N VAL A 14 13.10 8.85 -6.81
CA VAL A 14 12.71 9.77 -5.73
C VAL A 14 13.90 9.88 -4.77
N PRO A 15 14.41 11.10 -4.50
CA PRO A 15 15.49 11.32 -3.54
C PRO A 15 15.19 10.63 -2.20
N GLU A 16 16.22 10.08 -1.55
CA GLU A 16 16.06 9.31 -0.31
C GLU A 16 15.43 10.17 0.81
N ASP A 17 15.85 11.43 0.91
CA ASP A 17 15.31 12.42 1.85
C ASP A 17 13.81 12.68 1.67
N VAL A 18 13.29 12.56 0.46
CA VAL A 18 11.86 12.70 0.18
C VAL A 18 11.09 11.43 0.55
N ARG A 19 11.70 10.25 0.37
CA ARG A 19 11.08 8.97 0.77
C ARG A 19 10.94 8.87 2.28
N ASP A 20 11.94 9.30 3.03
CA ASP A 20 11.95 9.24 4.50
C ASP A 20 10.89 10.16 5.15
N GLN A 21 10.45 11.21 4.45
CA GLN A 21 9.38 12.10 4.91
C GLN A 21 7.97 11.47 4.80
N ILE A 22 7.82 10.41 4.01
CA ILE A 22 6.53 9.72 3.88
C ILE A 22 6.41 8.76 5.05
N LEU A 23 5.66 9.15 6.08
CA LEU A 23 5.40 8.28 7.22
C LEU A 23 4.39 7.18 6.86
N PRO A 24 4.53 5.96 7.43
CA PRO A 24 3.52 4.92 7.34
C PRO A 24 2.14 5.41 7.81
N ILE A 25 1.08 4.81 7.26
CA ILE A 25 -0.27 5.15 7.70
C ILE A 25 -0.59 4.49 9.04
N ASP A 26 -1.48 5.12 9.79
CA ASP A 26 -2.13 4.46 10.90
C ASP A 26 -3.38 3.71 10.41
N TYR A 27 -3.42 2.42 10.73
CA TYR A 27 -4.51 1.53 10.38
C TYR A 27 -4.63 0.45 11.44
N THR A 28 -5.85 -0.04 11.63
CA THR A 28 -6.11 -1.18 12.49
C THR A 28 -5.87 -2.46 11.68
N PRO A 29 -4.91 -3.31 12.08
CA PRO A 29 -4.73 -4.60 11.45
C PRO A 29 -5.93 -5.50 11.71
N VAL A 30 -6.17 -6.44 10.81
CA VAL A 30 -7.16 -7.51 11.02
C VAL A 30 -6.71 -8.40 12.18
N SER A 31 -7.66 -8.82 13.02
CA SER A 31 -7.36 -9.81 14.07
C SER A 31 -7.01 -11.15 13.46
N ASP A 32 -6.24 -11.97 14.19
CA ASP A 32 -5.83 -13.28 13.70
C ASP A 32 -7.02 -14.22 13.48
N ASP A 33 -8.09 -14.11 14.28
CA ASP A 33 -9.31 -14.90 14.14
C ASP A 33 -10.09 -14.59 12.85
N MET A 34 -9.87 -13.40 12.27
CA MET A 34 -10.51 -12.95 11.03
C MET A 34 -9.62 -13.18 9.80
N LYS A 35 -8.38 -13.66 9.98
CA LYS A 35 -7.51 -14.01 8.85
C LYS A 35 -8.03 -15.29 8.22
N GLU A 36 -8.28 -15.22 6.92
CA GLU A 36 -8.72 -16.39 6.18
C GLU A 36 -7.58 -17.39 6.06
N SER A 37 -7.86 -18.67 6.28
CA SER A 37 -6.86 -19.73 6.18
C SER A 37 -7.46 -20.96 5.50
N GLY A 38 -6.61 -21.88 5.06
CA GLY A 38 -7.03 -23.15 4.46
C GLY A 38 -7.42 -23.07 2.98
N LYS A 39 -7.27 -21.93 2.30
CA LYS A 39 -7.43 -21.85 0.84
C LYS A 39 -6.22 -22.50 0.15
N GLU A 40 -6.48 -23.25 -0.92
CA GLU A 40 -5.45 -23.91 -1.74
C GLU A 40 -4.88 -22.98 -2.84
N MET A 41 -5.58 -21.88 -3.14
CA MET A 41 -5.22 -20.92 -4.19
C MET A 41 -5.16 -19.49 -3.67
N CYS A 42 -4.34 -18.67 -4.33
CA CYS A 42 -4.30 -17.22 -4.13
C CYS A 42 -5.57 -16.56 -4.64
N GLU A 43 -6.20 -15.74 -3.81
CA GLU A 43 -7.44 -15.04 -4.16
C GLU A 43 -7.28 -13.94 -5.22
N ASP A 44 -6.05 -13.49 -5.47
CA ASP A 44 -5.77 -12.40 -6.42
C ASP A 44 -5.27 -12.93 -7.77
N CYS A 45 -4.27 -13.83 -7.76
CA CYS A 45 -3.72 -14.37 -9.00
C CYS A 45 -4.19 -15.79 -9.37
N GLY A 46 -4.98 -16.46 -8.52
CA GLY A 46 -5.52 -17.80 -8.78
C GLY A 46 -4.48 -18.94 -8.78
N ASN A 47 -3.20 -18.66 -8.49
CA ASN A 47 -2.18 -19.70 -8.43
C ASN A 47 -2.33 -20.57 -7.19
N TYR A 48 -2.16 -21.89 -7.35
CA TYR A 48 -2.10 -22.83 -6.24
C TYR A 48 -0.89 -22.58 -5.34
N TYR A 49 -1.08 -22.71 -4.04
CA TYR A 49 0.02 -22.75 -3.09
C TYR A 49 0.77 -24.07 -3.22
N GLY A 50 2.09 -24.01 -3.13
CA GLY A 50 2.95 -25.17 -3.37
C GLY A 50 4.42 -24.83 -3.16
N TRP A 51 5.31 -25.60 -3.79
CA TRP A 51 6.75 -25.56 -3.51
C TRP A 51 7.39 -24.16 -3.65
N PHE A 52 6.91 -23.34 -4.59
CA PHE A 52 7.46 -22.01 -4.88
C PHE A 52 6.49 -20.85 -4.57
N VAL A 53 5.28 -21.15 -4.12
CA VAL A 53 4.22 -20.16 -3.89
C VAL A 53 3.74 -20.31 -2.46
N TYR A 54 4.33 -19.52 -1.57
CA TYR A 54 3.94 -19.48 -0.17
C TYR A 54 2.68 -18.63 0.01
N SER A 55 1.77 -19.10 0.86
CA SER A 55 0.63 -18.32 1.32
C SER A 55 1.05 -17.30 2.38
N THR A 56 0.38 -16.18 2.39
CA THR A 56 0.47 -15.11 3.39
C THR A 56 -0.88 -14.43 3.49
N ASN A 57 -1.14 -13.76 4.60
CA ASN A 57 -2.37 -13.01 4.79
C ASN A 57 -2.13 -11.52 4.64
N CYS A 58 -3.08 -10.82 4.04
CA CYS A 58 -3.10 -9.37 4.09
C CYS A 58 -3.31 -8.92 5.54
N ASN A 59 -2.41 -8.11 6.08
CA ASN A 59 -2.49 -7.66 7.47
C ASN A 59 -3.67 -6.71 7.74
N TRP A 60 -4.29 -6.17 6.70
CA TRP A 60 -5.40 -5.23 6.84
C TRP A 60 -6.76 -5.87 6.56
N CYS A 61 -6.90 -6.69 5.51
CA CYS A 61 -8.19 -7.30 5.16
C CYS A 61 -8.31 -8.80 5.47
N GLY A 62 -7.24 -9.47 5.89
CA GLY A 62 -7.27 -10.88 6.28
C GLY A 62 -7.22 -11.90 5.15
N ARG A 63 -7.46 -11.49 3.90
CA ARG A 63 -7.43 -12.37 2.71
C ARG A 63 -6.14 -13.19 2.58
N GLN A 64 -6.29 -14.43 2.13
CA GLN A 64 -5.19 -15.37 1.91
C GLN A 64 -4.64 -15.23 0.48
N LEU A 65 -3.40 -14.79 0.37
CA LEU A 65 -2.75 -14.40 -0.87
C LEU A 65 -1.37 -15.04 -0.98
N CYS A 66 -0.76 -15.04 -2.17
CA CYS A 66 0.65 -15.40 -2.28
C CYS A 66 1.56 -14.23 -1.91
N THR A 67 2.81 -14.52 -1.51
CA THR A 67 3.81 -13.49 -1.16
C THR A 67 4.13 -12.51 -2.29
N ARG A 68 3.85 -12.88 -3.56
CA ARG A 68 3.97 -11.99 -4.72
C ARG A 68 2.81 -10.98 -4.82
N CYS A 69 1.59 -11.41 -4.54
CA CYS A 69 0.39 -10.56 -4.55
C CYS A 69 0.24 -9.73 -3.27
N CYS A 70 0.88 -10.18 -2.19
CA CYS A 70 0.82 -9.54 -0.88
C CYS A 70 2.22 -9.34 -0.28
N PRO A 71 3.10 -8.56 -0.95
CA PRO A 71 4.43 -8.28 -0.42
C PRO A 71 4.35 -7.31 0.77
N ASN A 72 5.44 -7.21 1.52
CA ASN A 72 5.57 -6.22 2.59
C ASN A 72 5.51 -4.80 2.00
N ARG A 73 4.72 -3.94 2.65
CA ARG A 73 4.53 -2.55 2.22
C ARG A 73 4.98 -1.62 3.33
N TYR A 74 5.91 -0.72 3.01
CA TYR A 74 6.39 0.30 3.93
C TYR A 74 5.26 1.15 4.53
N LEU A 75 4.28 1.58 3.72
CA LEU A 75 3.11 2.32 4.20
C LEU A 75 2.27 1.56 5.23
N LEU A 76 2.38 0.23 5.29
CA LEU A 76 1.70 -0.62 6.25
C LEU A 76 2.62 -1.05 7.40
N LYS A 77 3.69 -0.30 7.68
CA LYS A 77 4.69 -0.60 8.73
C LYS A 77 5.43 -1.93 8.43
N ASP A 78 5.83 -2.10 7.17
CA ASP A 78 6.48 -3.31 6.63
C ASP A 78 5.70 -4.61 6.81
N LYS A 79 4.38 -4.50 6.93
CA LYS A 79 3.46 -5.65 6.97
C LYS A 79 2.95 -6.02 5.58
N PRO A 80 2.54 -7.29 5.37
CA PRO A 80 2.00 -7.75 4.09
C PRO A 80 0.70 -7.02 3.76
N GLY A 81 0.60 -6.50 2.52
CA GLY A 81 -0.57 -5.77 2.03
C GLY A 81 -0.96 -6.19 0.62
N CYS A 82 -2.24 -6.55 0.43
CA CYS A 82 -2.79 -6.82 -0.89
C CYS A 82 -2.83 -5.55 -1.76
N GLY A 83 -3.01 -5.69 -3.07
CA GLY A 83 -3.04 -4.55 -4.01
C GLY A 83 -4.09 -3.49 -3.65
N GLU A 84 -5.28 -3.91 -3.22
CA GLU A 84 -6.37 -3.00 -2.85
C GLU A 84 -6.08 -2.22 -1.57
N CYS A 85 -5.68 -2.92 -0.50
CA CYS A 85 -5.30 -2.29 0.78
C CYS A 85 -4.10 -1.36 0.61
N THR A 86 -3.15 -1.73 -0.26
CA THR A 86 -2.02 -0.89 -0.63
C THR A 86 -2.49 0.39 -1.31
N ARG A 87 -3.38 0.30 -2.30
CA ARG A 87 -3.96 1.47 -2.99
C ARG A 87 -4.71 2.38 -2.02
N LYS A 88 -5.48 1.79 -1.10
CA LYS A 88 -6.18 2.52 -0.03
C LYS A 88 -5.19 3.26 0.87
N ALA A 89 -4.08 2.62 1.25
CA ALA A 89 -3.04 3.24 2.05
C ALA A 89 -2.42 4.47 1.36
N TYR A 90 -2.11 4.36 0.06
CA TYR A 90 -1.60 5.47 -0.73
C TYR A 90 -2.59 6.64 -0.78
N GLN A 91 -3.87 6.37 -1.01
CA GLN A 91 -4.90 7.40 -1.03
C GLN A 91 -5.04 8.10 0.33
N MET A 92 -5.04 7.35 1.43
CA MET A 92 -5.09 7.91 2.78
C MET A 92 -3.88 8.80 3.06
N ARG A 93 -2.66 8.32 2.78
CA ARG A 93 -1.44 9.11 3.00
C ARG A 93 -1.43 10.38 2.15
N ARG A 94 -1.80 10.27 0.86
CA ARG A 94 -1.93 11.41 -0.05
C ARG A 94 -2.89 12.46 0.51
N ASN A 95 -4.06 12.03 0.98
CA ASN A 95 -5.06 12.95 1.53
C ASN A 95 -4.58 13.61 2.84
N GLN A 96 -3.85 12.89 3.69
CA GLN A 96 -3.22 13.47 4.89
C GLN A 96 -2.20 14.55 4.52
N MET A 97 -1.31 14.27 3.57
CA MET A 97 -0.31 15.23 3.09
C MET A 97 -0.95 16.46 2.45
N LEU A 98 -2.00 16.28 1.65
CA LEU A 98 -2.75 17.39 1.06
C LEU A 98 -3.45 18.24 2.11
N LYS A 99 -4.11 17.62 3.11
CA LYS A 99 -4.74 18.35 4.22
C LYS A 99 -3.72 19.16 5.00
N GLU A 100 -2.55 18.57 5.29
CA GLU A 100 -1.47 19.28 5.98
C GLU A 100 -0.95 20.46 5.16
N HIS A 101 -0.73 20.25 3.86
CA HIS A 101 -0.31 21.30 2.95
C HIS A 101 -1.31 22.47 2.91
N TYR A 102 -2.61 22.18 2.77
CA TYR A 102 -3.66 23.21 2.78
C TYR A 102 -3.71 23.98 4.11
N ARG A 103 -3.53 23.29 5.24
CA ARG A 103 -3.44 23.91 6.56
C ARG A 103 -2.26 24.87 6.65
N GLN A 104 -1.10 24.50 6.11
CA GLN A 104 0.11 25.32 6.13
C GLN A 104 0.05 26.52 5.18
N THR A 105 -0.58 26.39 4.01
CA THR A 105 -0.67 27.46 3.01
C THR A 105 -1.87 28.39 3.20
N GLY A 106 -2.74 28.12 4.18
CA GLY A 106 -3.95 28.90 4.42
C GLY A 106 -4.99 28.78 3.29
N MET A 107 -4.82 27.83 2.37
CA MET A 107 -5.77 27.56 1.31
C MET A 107 -6.85 26.62 1.83
N ASN A 108 -8.10 27.09 1.89
CA ASN A 108 -9.22 26.24 2.27
C ASN A 108 -9.50 25.26 1.11
N PRO A 109 -9.54 23.93 1.31
CA PRO A 109 -9.82 22.99 0.24
C PRO A 109 -11.20 23.31 -0.37
N LYS A 110 -11.26 23.49 -1.68
CA LYS A 110 -12.55 23.51 -2.39
C LYS A 110 -13.25 22.17 -2.14
N PRO A 111 -14.53 22.14 -1.73
CA PRO A 111 -15.24 20.90 -1.52
C PRO A 111 -15.22 20.10 -2.83
N THR A 112 -14.64 18.90 -2.77
CA THR A 112 -14.77 17.93 -3.85
C THR A 112 -16.19 17.36 -3.79
N HIS A 113 -16.87 17.29 -4.94
CA HIS A 113 -18.26 16.87 -5.18
C HIS A 113 -18.75 15.53 -4.57
N ALA A 114 -17.99 14.88 -3.68
CA ALA A 114 -18.35 13.62 -3.05
C ALA A 114 -19.22 13.77 -1.78
N GLU A 115 -19.45 15.00 -1.29
CA GLU A 115 -20.26 15.26 -0.08
C GLU A 115 -21.63 15.91 -0.39
N ALA A 116 -22.07 15.85 -1.66
CA ALA A 116 -23.40 16.26 -2.08
C ALA A 116 -24.17 15.04 -2.63
N SER A 117 -24.49 14.10 -1.76
CA SER A 117 -25.50 13.05 -1.98
C SER A 117 -26.07 12.61 -0.64
#